data_AF-S6TWW8-F1
#
_entry.id   AF-S6TWW8-F1
#
_cell.length_a   1.000
_cell.length_b   1.000
_cell.length_c   1.000
_cell.angle_alpha   90.00
_cell.angle_beta   90.00
_cell.angle_gamma   90.00
#
_symmetry.space_group_name_H-M   'P 1'
#
loop_
_entity.id
_entity.type
_entity.pdbx_description
1 polymer ?
#
loop_
_entity_poly.entity_id
_entity_poly.type
_entity_poly.pdbx_seq_one_letter_code
_entity_poly.pdbx_strand_id
1 'polypeptide(L)'
;MVGVGFLDDHQREHLTYQFQCLDSGTLFLTMATHREFDDAGKVSLGTSYIFKENGELLIRREQINPHKLEEAKSNFEPKGNYEKLPEFGDYSNVTKVDR
;
A
#
# COMPACT_ATOMS: atom_id res chain seq x y z
N MET A 1 -4.24 8.54 10.13
CA MET A 1 -3.90 7.68 8.98
C MET A 1 -3.25 8.56 7.93
N VAL A 2 -2.17 8.09 7.30
CA VAL A 2 -1.44 8.82 6.26
C VAL A 2 -1.46 7.98 4.98
N GLY A 3 -1.85 8.58 3.86
CA GLY A 3 -1.84 7.95 2.55
C GLY A 3 -0.72 8.54 1.68
N VAL A 4 0.05 7.69 1.01
CA VAL A 4 1.04 8.09 0.01
C VAL A 4 0.68 7.42 -1.31
N GLY A 5 0.32 8.21 -2.31
CA GLY A 5 -0.02 7.75 -3.65
C GLY A 5 1.14 7.93 -4.62
N PHE A 6 1.36 6.95 -5.47
CA PHE A 6 2.34 7.00 -6.56
C PHE A 6 1.59 6.97 -7.88
N LEU A 7 1.92 7.94 -8.73
CA LEU A 7 1.30 8.09 -10.03
C LEU A 7 2.13 7.37 -11.09
N ASP A 8 1.45 6.76 -12.06
CA ASP A 8 2.09 6.29 -13.28
C ASP A 8 2.27 7.44 -14.30
N ASP A 9 2.82 7.13 -15.47
CA ASP A 9 3.04 8.11 -16.56
C ASP A 9 1.75 8.77 -17.07
N HIS A 10 0.59 8.16 -16.80
CA HIS A 10 -0.73 8.68 -17.14
C HIS A 10 -1.39 9.44 -15.98
N GLN A 11 -0.64 9.74 -14.91
CA GLN A 11 -1.11 10.42 -13.70
C GLN A 11 -2.18 9.63 -12.92
N ARG A 12 -2.20 8.30 -13.06
CA ARG A 12 -3.13 7.43 -12.34
C ARG A 12 -2.43 6.84 -11.12
N GLU A 13 -3.14 6.76 -9.99
CA GLU A 13 -2.60 6.19 -8.76
C GLU A 13 -2.50 4.66 -8.84
N HIS A 14 -1.36 4.17 -9.34
CA HIS A 14 -1.08 2.74 -9.53
C HIS A 14 -0.58 2.06 -8.26
N LEU A 15 -0.11 2.83 -7.27
CA LEU A 15 0.31 2.32 -5.97
C LEU A 15 -0.12 3.29 -4.87
N THR A 16 -0.68 2.75 -3.78
CA THR A 16 -0.95 3.50 -2.55
C THR A 16 -0.32 2.79 -1.36
N TYR A 17 0.33 3.55 -0.49
CA TYR A 17 0.65 3.13 0.86
C TYR A 17 -0.26 3.78 1.87
N GLN A 18 -0.76 2.98 2.81
CA GLN A 18 -1.56 3.42 3.93
C GLN A 18 -0.81 3.15 5.24
N PHE A 19 -0.46 4.23 5.92
CA PHE A 19 0.17 4.18 7.23
C PHE A 19 -0.82 4.46 8.35
N GLN A 20 -0.77 3.66 9.41
CA GLN A 20 -1.37 3.95 10.69
C GLN A 20 -0.38 4.76 11.55
N CYS A 21 -0.89 5.77 12.25
CA CYS A 21 -0.12 6.48 13.26
C CYS A 21 -0.28 5.73 14.58
N LEU A 22 0.79 5.14 15.11
CA LEU A 22 0.74 4.38 16.36
C LEU A 22 0.82 5.30 17.58
N ASP A 23 1.64 6.33 17.49
CA ASP A 23 1.84 7.37 18.49
C ASP A 23 2.29 8.68 17.81
N SER A 24 2.76 9.67 18.58
CA SER A 24 3.14 10.99 18.05
C SER A 24 4.39 10.99 17.15
N GLY A 25 5.09 9.87 16.99
CA GLY A 25 6.34 9.82 16.22
C GLY A 25 6.45 8.68 15.21
N THR A 26 5.58 7.68 15.30
CA THR A 26 5.76 6.41 14.56
C THR A 26 4.60 6.12 13.62
N LEU A 27 4.96 5.81 12.38
CA LEU A 27 4.07 5.31 11.34
C LEU A 27 4.31 3.81 11.14
N PHE A 28 3.23 3.06 10.92
CA PHE A 28 3.27 1.67 10.52
C PHE A 28 2.53 1.46 9.20
N LEU A 29 3.20 0.89 8.20
CA LEU A 29 2.62 0.57 6.90
C LEU A 29 1.62 -0.59 7.07
N THR A 30 0.34 -0.24 7.12
CA THR A 30 -0.77 -1.20 7.29
C THR A 30 -1.25 -1.79 5.98
N MET A 31 -1.11 -1.07 4.86
CA MET A 31 -1.57 -1.56 3.57
C MET A 31 -0.75 -0.98 2.43
N ALA A 32 -0.40 -1.83 1.46
CA ALA A 32 0.07 -1.40 0.15
C ALA A 32 -0.89 -1.94 -0.91
N THR A 33 -1.41 -1.06 -1.77
CA THR A 33 -2.34 -1.45 -2.84
C THR A 33 -1.74 -1.10 -4.19
N HIS A 34 -1.46 -2.12 -5.00
CA HIS A 34 -1.15 -1.98 -6.42
C HIS A 34 -2.42 -2.04 -7.25
N ARG A 35 -2.52 -1.18 -8.26
CA ARG A 35 -3.63 -1.14 -9.21
C ARG A 35 -3.11 -1.24 -10.63
N GLU A 36 -3.75 -2.10 -11.40
CA GLU A 36 -3.61 -2.18 -12.84
C GLU A 36 -4.85 -1.58 -13.49
N PHE A 37 -4.66 -1.04 -14.70
CA PHE A 37 -5.70 -0.34 -15.44
C PHE A 37 -5.94 -1.03 -16.78
N ASP A 38 -7.19 -1.04 -17.24
CA ASP A 38 -7.54 -1.45 -18.59
C ASP A 38 -7.18 -0.38 -19.63
N ASP A 39 -7.40 -0.71 -20.91
CA ASP A 39 -7.15 0.21 -22.04
C ASP A 39 -7.98 1.49 -21.98
N ALA A 40 -9.10 1.49 -21.26
CA ALA A 40 -9.94 2.67 -21.02
C ALA A 40 -9.48 3.48 -19.80
N GLY A 41 -8.39 3.08 -19.14
CA GLY A 41 -7.83 3.74 -17.97
C GLY A 41 -8.60 3.48 -16.68
N LYS A 42 -9.49 2.49 -16.64
CA LYS A 42 -10.23 2.10 -15.43
C LYS A 42 -9.47 1.01 -14.69
N VAL A 43 -9.59 0.97 -13.37
CA VAL A 43 -8.96 -0.09 -12.56
C VAL A 43 -9.54 -1.44 -12.98
N SER A 44 -8.66 -2.35 -13.42
CA SER A 44 -9.01 -3.71 -13.85
C SER A 44 -8.71 -4.73 -12.76
N LEU A 45 -7.62 -4.50 -12.01
CA LEU A 45 -7.13 -5.37 -10.94
C LEU A 45 -6.55 -4.53 -9.80
N GLY A 46 -6.90 -4.87 -8.56
CA GLY A 46 -6.27 -4.36 -7.36
C GLY A 46 -5.63 -5.49 -6.56
N THR A 47 -4.37 -5.33 -6.13
CA THR A 47 -3.71 -6.24 -5.20
C THR A 47 -3.31 -5.46 -3.95
N SER A 48 -3.94 -5.80 -2.82
CA SER A 48 -3.69 -5.20 -1.51
C SER A 48 -2.91 -6.17 -0.62
N TYR A 49 -1.78 -5.71 -0.10
CA TYR A 49 -1.01 -6.36 0.95
C TYR A 49 -1.39 -5.68 2.26
N ILE A 50 -2.06 -6.40 3.14
CA ILE A 50 -2.57 -5.90 4.41
C ILE A 50 -1.70 -6.49 5.52
N PHE A 51 -0.92 -5.62 6.15
CA PHE A 51 0.08 -5.96 7.15
C PHE A 51 -0.44 -5.72 8.55
N LYS A 52 -0.07 -6.61 9.48
CA LYS A 52 -0.28 -6.41 10.91
C LYS A 52 1.05 -6.37 11.66
N GLU A 53 1.07 -5.63 12.77
CA GLU A 53 2.25 -5.50 13.64
C GLU A 53 2.75 -6.84 14.20
N ASN A 54 1.87 -7.86 14.28
CA ASN A 54 2.22 -9.19 14.74
C ASN A 54 2.87 -10.09 13.66
N GLY A 55 3.12 -9.56 12.45
CA GLY A 55 3.71 -10.32 11.35
C GLY A 55 2.72 -11.04 10.44
N GLU A 56 1.41 -10.94 10.69
CA GLU A 56 0.41 -11.47 9.77
C GLU A 56 0.31 -10.61 8.50
N LEU A 57 0.25 -11.28 7.34
CA LEU A 57 0.01 -10.67 6.04
C LEU A 57 -1.24 -11.30 5.40
N LEU A 58 -2.21 -10.46 5.04
CA LEU A 58 -3.32 -10.83 4.17
C LEU A 58 -3.09 -10.20 2.79
N ILE A 59 -2.98 -11.03 1.77
CA ILE A 59 -2.91 -10.60 0.37
C ILE A 59 -4.31 -10.74 -0.20
N ARG A 60 -4.88 -9.64 -0.68
CA ARG A 60 -6.19 -9.59 -1.31
C ARG A 60 -6.03 -9.15 -2.75
N ARG A 61 -6.46 -9.98 -3.69
CA ARG A 61 -6.47 -9.67 -5.13
C ARG A 61 -7.90 -9.58 -5.63
N GLU A 62 -8.28 -8.44 -6.17
CA GLU A 62 -9.63 -8.12 -6.62
C GLU A 62 -9.62 -7.72 -8.09
N GLN A 63 -10.22 -8.55 -8.94
CA GLN A 63 -10.49 -8.24 -10.35
C GLN A 63 -11.90 -7.67 -10.47
N ILE A 64 -12.06 -6.57 -11.21
CA ILE A 64 -13.34 -5.84 -11.26
C ILE A 64 -14.30 -6.44 -12.29
N ASN A 65 -13.80 -6.90 -13.45
CA ASN A 65 -14.66 -7.41 -14.52
C ASN A 65 -14.02 -8.60 -15.28
N PRO A 66 -14.59 -9.82 -15.21
CA PRO A 66 -15.65 -10.21 -14.26
C PRO A 66 -15.17 -10.04 -12.81
N HIS A 67 -16.10 -9.77 -11.90
CA HIS A 67 -15.75 -9.60 -10.49
C HIS A 67 -15.20 -10.92 -9.90
N LYS A 68 -13.98 -10.88 -9.38
CA LYS A 68 -13.33 -12.01 -8.72
C LYS A 68 -12.49 -11.51 -7.53
N LEU A 69 -12.65 -12.16 -6.38
CA LEU A 69 -11.87 -11.88 -5.18
C LEU A 69 -11.09 -13.12 -4.77
N GLU A 70 -9.79 -12.98 -4.59
CA GLU A 70 -8.88 -13.99 -4.07
C GLU A 70 -8.19 -13.46 -2.81
N GLU A 71 -8.07 -14.31 -1.80
CA GLU A 71 -7.33 -13.99 -0.58
C GLU A 71 -6.31 -15.08 -0.28
N ALA A 72 -5.12 -14.66 0.14
CA ALA A 72 -4.06 -15.53 0.64
C ALA A 72 -3.53 -14.98 1.96
N LYS A 73 -3.19 -15.88 2.88
CA LYS A 73 -2.55 -15.53 4.16
C LYS A 73 -1.09 -15.95 4.12
N SER A 74 -0.23 -15.10 4.63
CA SER A 74 1.20 -15.33 4.78
C SER A 74 1.70 -14.66 6.06
N ASN A 75 3.01 -14.73 6.30
CA ASN A 75 3.68 -13.97 7.34
C ASN A 75 4.79 -13.12 6.72
N PHE A 76 5.19 -12.07 7.42
CA PHE A 76 6.29 -11.18 7.04
C PHE A 76 7.05 -10.69 8.30
N GLU A 77 8.22 -10.08 8.13
CA GLU A 77 8.98 -9.43 9.20
C GLU A 77 8.54 -7.95 9.33
N PRO A 78 7.86 -7.54 10.42
CA PRO A 78 7.29 -6.20 10.55
C PRO A 78 8.29 -5.05 10.62
N LYS A 79 9.55 -5.31 10.98
CA LYS A 79 10.55 -4.24 11.20
C LYS A 79 10.70 -3.26 10.03
N GLY A 80 10.52 -3.73 8.80
CA GLY A 80 10.61 -2.89 7.59
C GLY A 80 9.40 -1.95 7.35
N ASN A 81 8.30 -2.15 8.07
CA ASN A 81 7.06 -1.39 7.88
C ASN A 81 6.95 -0.17 8.82
N TYR A 82 7.92 0.04 9.70
CA TYR A 82 7.94 1.20 10.58
C TYR A 82 8.71 2.36 9.93
N GLU A 83 8.13 3.55 9.97
CA GLU A 83 8.77 4.78 9.53
C GLU A 83 8.56 5.86 10.59
N LYS A 84 9.48 6.83 10.65
CA LYS A 84 9.25 8.04 11.45
C LYS A 84 8.21 8.92 10.78
N LEU A 85 7.49 9.70 11.57
CA LEU A 85 6.70 10.80 11.04
C LEU A 85 7.63 11.74 10.23
N PRO A 86 7.34 12.01 8.95
CA PRO A 86 8.19 12.88 8.14
C PRO A 86 8.13 14.32 8.63
N GLU A 87 9.28 15.01 8.60
CA GLU A 87 9.32 16.46 8.75
C GLU A 87 8.81 17.13 7.47
N PHE A 88 8.23 18.31 7.61
CA PHE A 88 7.78 19.05 6.43
C PHE A 88 8.96 19.34 5.49
N GLY A 89 8.86 18.86 4.26
CA GLY A 89 9.91 18.98 3.24
C GLY A 89 10.84 17.77 3.12
N ASP A 90 10.82 16.82 4.08
CA ASP A 90 11.53 15.55 3.96
C ASP A 90 10.57 14.35 4.08
N TYR A 91 10.12 13.89 2.91
CA TYR A 91 9.23 12.74 2.76
C TYR A 91 9.95 11.47 2.28
N SER A 92 11.28 11.50 2.20
CA SER A 92 12.09 10.42 1.62
C SER A 92 11.82 9.06 2.26
N ASN A 93 11.50 9.06 3.55
CA ASN A 93 11.16 7.85 4.30
C ASN A 93 9.82 7.25 3.92
N VAL A 94 8.83 8.02 3.46
CA VAL A 94 7.49 7.50 3.14
C VAL A 94 7.27 7.32 1.63
N THR A 95 8.14 7.88 0.78
CA THR A 95 8.02 7.85 -0.70
C THR A 95 8.94 6.83 -1.40
N LYS A 96 9.40 5.79 -0.69
CA LYS A 96 10.19 4.68 -1.28
C LYS A 96 9.28 3.75 -2.08
N VAL A 97 9.40 3.69 -3.40
CA VAL A 97 8.58 2.82 -4.28
C VAL A 97 8.94 1.34 -4.12
N ASP A 98 10.24 1.04 -4.01
CA ASP A 98 10.75 -0.31 -3.81
C ASP A 98 11.04 -0.54 -2.33
N ARG A 99 10.16 -1.28 -1.65
CA ARG A 99 10.28 -1.64 -0.23
C ARG A 99 10.46 -3.13 -0.03
#